data_AF-A0AAX3U6A0-F1
#
_entry.id   AF-A0AAX3U6A0-F1
#
_cell.length_a   1.000
_cell.length_b   1.000
_cell.length_c   1.000
_cell.angle_alpha   90.00
_cell.angle_beta   90.00
_cell.angle_gamma   90.00
#
_symmetry.space_group_name_H-M   'P 1'
#
loop_
_entity.id
_entity.type
_entity.pdbx_description
1 polymer ?
#
loop_
_entity_poly.entity_id
_entity_poly.type
_entity_poly.pdbx_seq_one_letter_code
_entity_poly.pdbx_strand_id
1 'polypeptide(L)'
;MTEESYQGQNDNGHLSFLGQDLQELDRWIEYRKSDFYRGEANKYLIPMPEKSEQGMYTSFDFGDENGAVTYLTSKGIYSLRKLIREEKKSKREAIGFYFTIFTGLIGSIIGLVSVLAK
;
A
#
# COMPACT_ATOMS: atom_id res chain seq x y z
N MET A 1 27.02 42.69 4.74
CA MET A 1 26.29 41.50 4.27
C MET A 1 26.73 41.30 2.83
N THR A 2 27.71 40.45 2.63
CA THR A 2 28.27 40.11 1.32
C THR A 2 27.65 38.76 0.95
N GLU A 3 26.84 38.75 -0.10
CA GLU A 3 26.39 37.51 -0.74
C GLU A 3 27.63 36.83 -1.34
N GLU A 4 28.04 35.71 -0.74
CA GLU A 4 28.99 34.82 -1.40
C GLU A 4 28.26 34.12 -2.54
N SER A 5 28.48 34.63 -3.76
CA SER A 5 28.05 33.97 -4.98
C SER A 5 28.84 32.66 -5.13
N TYR A 6 28.16 31.53 -4.95
CA TYR A 6 28.71 30.19 -5.14
C TYR A 6 29.33 30.05 -6.53
N GLN A 7 30.66 29.91 -6.58
CA GLN A 7 31.41 29.58 -7.80
C GLN A 7 31.44 28.05 -7.94
N GLY A 8 30.69 27.53 -8.92
CA GLY A 8 30.50 26.09 -9.19
C GLY A 8 31.73 25.37 -9.73
N GLN A 9 32.80 25.30 -8.93
CA GLN A 9 34.02 24.58 -9.28
C GLN A 9 34.14 23.21 -8.54
N ASN A 10 33.27 22.95 -7.56
CA ASN A 10 33.28 21.73 -6.72
C ASN A 10 31.97 20.91 -6.79
N ASP A 11 31.15 21.14 -7.82
CA ASP A 11 29.76 20.66 -7.89
C ASP A 11 29.66 19.12 -7.98
N ASN A 12 30.71 18.45 -8.45
CA ASN A 12 30.72 16.99 -8.64
C ASN A 12 30.53 16.22 -7.32
N GLY A 13 31.12 16.70 -6.23
CA GLY A 13 30.98 16.06 -4.91
C GLY A 13 29.62 16.34 -4.27
N HIS A 14 29.15 17.59 -4.38
CA HIS A 14 27.89 18.01 -3.78
C HIS A 14 26.67 17.41 -4.51
N LEU A 15 26.71 17.30 -5.84
CA LEU A 15 25.66 16.62 -6.62
C LEU A 15 25.65 15.11 -6.39
N SER A 16 26.82 14.49 -6.21
CA SER A 16 26.91 13.05 -5.89
C SER A 16 26.34 12.75 -4.51
N PHE A 17 26.63 13.60 -3.52
CA PHE A 17 26.08 13.50 -2.17
C PHE A 17 24.55 13.63 -2.16
N LEU A 18 24.00 14.67 -2.80
CA LEU A 18 22.55 14.83 -2.93
C LEU A 18 21.89 13.65 -3.66
N GLY A 19 22.56 13.09 -4.67
CA GLY A 19 22.09 11.90 -5.37
C GLY A 19 22.03 10.65 -4.49
N GLN A 20 22.98 10.48 -3.58
CA GLN A 20 23.00 9.38 -2.61
C GLN A 20 21.89 9.54 -1.56
N ASP A 21 21.73 10.73 -1.00
CA ASP A 21 20.67 11.03 -0.03
C ASP A 21 19.27 10.78 -0.62
N LEU A 22 19.04 11.20 -1.87
CA LEU A 22 17.78 10.95 -2.58
C LEU A 22 17.53 9.46 -2.80
N GLN A 23 18.57 8.70 -3.19
CA GLN A 23 18.44 7.26 -3.36
C GLN A 23 18.09 6.56 -2.04
N GLU A 24 18.74 6.92 -0.94
CA GLU A 24 18.43 6.34 0.37
C GLU A 24 16.99 6.65 0.81
N LEU A 25 16.54 7.90 0.62
CA LEU A 25 15.16 8.31 0.88
C LEU A 25 14.15 7.50 0.06
N ASP A 26 14.42 7.26 -1.22
CA ASP A 26 13.58 6.42 -2.07
C ASP A 26 13.49 4.99 -1.53
N ARG A 27 14.60 4.41 -1.06
CA ARG A 27 14.63 3.07 -0.45
C ARG A 27 13.81 3.02 0.84
N TRP A 28 13.88 4.06 1.68
CA TRP A 28 13.05 4.18 2.88
C TRP A 28 11.55 4.23 2.54
N ILE A 29 11.19 4.98 1.50
CA ILE A 29 9.82 5.05 1.00
C ILE A 29 9.34 3.67 0.52
N GLU A 30 10.17 2.93 -0.22
CA GLU A 30 9.84 1.57 -0.67
C GLU A 30 9.66 0.60 0.51
N TYR A 31 10.55 0.66 1.51
CA TYR A 31 10.43 -0.12 2.73
C TYR A 31 9.10 0.15 3.44
N ARG A 32 8.76 1.42 3.65
CA ARG A 32 7.51 1.80 4.33
C ARG A 32 6.27 1.39 3.53
N LYS A 33 6.31 1.50 2.20
CA LYS A 33 5.26 0.99 1.31
C LYS A 33 5.09 -0.51 1.48
N SER A 34 6.19 -1.27 1.51
CA SER A 34 6.14 -2.72 1.71
C SER A 34 5.48 -3.10 3.02
N ASP A 35 5.79 -2.38 4.11
CA ASP A 35 5.18 -2.63 5.42
C ASP A 35 3.67 -2.33 5.43
N PHE A 36 3.27 -1.23 4.79
CA PHE A 36 1.85 -0.91 4.59
C PHE A 36 1.09 -2.03 3.84
N TYR A 37 1.63 -2.54 2.73
CA TYR A 37 0.98 -3.63 1.98
C TYR A 37 0.96 -4.95 2.75
N ARG A 38 1.96 -5.22 3.58
CA ARG A 38 1.95 -6.37 4.49
C ARG A 38 0.81 -6.26 5.51
N GLY A 39 0.63 -5.08 6.09
CA GLY A 39 -0.51 -4.80 6.98
C GLY A 39 -1.87 -4.99 6.31
N GLU A 40 -2.04 -4.46 5.09
CA GLU A 40 -3.27 -4.66 4.32
C GLU A 40 -3.47 -6.13 3.93
N ALA A 41 -2.43 -6.84 3.53
CA ALA A 41 -2.53 -8.28 3.21
C ALA A 41 -3.04 -9.08 4.42
N ASN A 42 -2.47 -8.83 5.61
CA ASN A 42 -2.90 -9.48 6.85
C ASN A 42 -4.37 -9.18 7.18
N LYS A 43 -4.82 -7.92 7.00
CA LYS A 43 -6.22 -7.51 7.23
C LYS A 43 -7.22 -8.27 6.34
N TYR A 44 -6.78 -8.67 5.16
CA TYR A 44 -7.59 -9.39 4.17
C TYR A 44 -7.27 -10.88 4.09
N LEU A 45 -6.40 -11.41 4.97
CA LEU A 45 -5.91 -12.80 4.95
C LEU A 45 -5.31 -13.20 3.59
N ILE A 46 -4.71 -12.24 2.90
CA ILE A 46 -4.04 -12.47 1.62
C ILE A 46 -2.64 -12.97 1.88
N PRO A 47 -2.21 -14.08 1.25
CA PRO A 47 -0.85 -14.58 1.41
C PRO A 47 0.17 -13.59 0.85
N MET A 48 1.27 -13.40 1.59
CA MET A 48 2.42 -12.68 1.08
C MET A 48 3.11 -13.51 -0.01
N PRO A 49 3.72 -12.88 -1.03
CA PRO A 49 4.52 -13.59 -2.02
C PRO A 49 5.62 -14.43 -1.36
N GLU A 50 5.98 -15.57 -1.94
CA GLU A 50 7.07 -16.37 -1.39
C GLU A 50 8.41 -15.66 -1.58
N LYS A 51 9.33 -15.84 -0.62
CA LYS A 51 10.70 -15.32 -0.74
C LYS A 51 11.50 -15.98 -1.86
N SER A 52 11.09 -17.17 -2.28
CA SER A 52 11.64 -17.94 -3.40
C SER A 52 11.31 -17.32 -4.76
N GLU A 53 10.24 -16.52 -4.85
CA GLU A 53 9.78 -15.94 -6.11
C GLU A 53 10.71 -14.82 -6.59
N GLN A 54 11.27 -15.01 -7.78
CA GLN A 54 12.26 -14.09 -8.32
C GLN A 54 11.68 -12.69 -8.54
N GLY A 55 12.36 -11.72 -7.91
CA GLY A 55 12.06 -10.30 -8.02
C GLY A 55 10.87 -9.83 -7.20
N MET A 56 10.35 -10.62 -6.25
CA MET A 56 9.30 -10.15 -5.32
C MET A 56 9.88 -9.33 -4.15
N TYR A 57 11.10 -9.66 -3.74
CA TYR A 57 11.79 -9.01 -2.64
C TYR A 57 13.15 -8.46 -3.10
N THR A 58 13.58 -7.40 -2.42
CA THR A 58 14.93 -6.86 -2.48
C THR A 58 15.42 -6.60 -1.07
N SER A 59 16.74 -6.54 -0.89
CA SER A 59 17.36 -6.19 0.39
C SER A 59 18.22 -4.94 0.21
N PHE A 60 18.18 -4.06 1.20
CA PHE A 60 19.04 -2.88 1.25
C PHE A 60 19.54 -2.68 2.67
N ASP A 61 20.81 -2.35 2.79
CA ASP A 61 21.43 -1.96 4.04
C ASP A 61 21.43 -0.43 4.13
N PHE A 62 20.72 0.09 5.13
CA PHE A 62 20.63 1.53 5.38
C PHE A 62 21.81 2.04 6.21
N GLY A 63 22.79 1.18 6.55
CA GLY A 63 23.93 1.56 7.38
C GLY A 63 23.57 1.81 8.84
N ASP A 64 22.41 1.35 9.28
CA ASP A 64 21.97 1.41 10.67
C ASP A 64 22.41 0.17 11.47
N GLU A 65 22.13 0.15 12.77
CA GLU A 65 22.45 -0.99 13.64
C GLU A 65 21.63 -2.26 13.32
N ASN A 66 20.59 -2.14 12.48
CA ASN A 66 19.67 -3.22 12.15
C ASN A 66 20.13 -4.02 10.91
N GLY A 67 21.11 -3.49 10.16
CA GLY A 67 21.69 -4.12 8.98
C GLY A 67 20.73 -4.19 7.80
N ALA A 68 20.95 -5.19 6.92
CA ALA A 68 20.18 -5.30 5.67
C ALA A 68 18.69 -5.63 5.92
N VAL A 69 17.81 -4.74 5.44
CA VAL A 69 16.36 -4.89 5.53
C VAL A 69 15.78 -5.41 4.21
N THR A 70 14.95 -6.45 4.29
CA THR A 70 14.25 -7.02 3.12
C THR A 70 12.85 -6.45 2.97
N TYR A 71 12.52 -5.95 1.78
CA TYR A 71 11.23 -5.37 1.46
C TYR A 71 10.74 -5.73 0.06
N LEU A 72 9.45 -5.52 -0.20
CA LEU A 72 8.82 -5.86 -1.47
C LEU A 72 9.30 -4.92 -2.58
N THR A 73 9.64 -5.49 -3.73
CA THR A 73 9.86 -4.71 -4.95
C THR A 73 8.54 -4.16 -5.48
N SER A 74 8.62 -3.27 -6.47
CA SER A 74 7.45 -2.83 -7.24
C SER A 74 6.61 -3.99 -7.80
N LYS A 75 7.24 -5.10 -8.21
CA LYS A 75 6.56 -6.31 -8.70
C LYS A 75 5.76 -6.99 -7.58
N GLY A 76 6.38 -7.18 -6.41
CA GLY A 76 5.72 -7.75 -5.23
C GLY A 76 4.59 -6.89 -4.69
N ILE A 77 4.74 -5.56 -4.73
CA ILE A 77 3.67 -4.62 -4.38
C ILE A 77 2.52 -4.70 -5.39
N TYR A 78 2.82 -4.80 -6.68
CA TYR A 78 1.79 -4.88 -7.71
C TYR A 78 0.95 -6.15 -7.59
N SER A 79 1.59 -7.31 -7.35
CA SER A 79 0.87 -8.57 -7.15
C SER A 79 -0.06 -8.51 -5.94
N LEU A 80 0.44 -8.05 -4.79
CA LEU A 80 -0.36 -7.85 -3.58
C LEU A 80 -1.50 -6.87 -3.78
N ARG A 81 -1.24 -5.73 -4.42
CA ARG A 81 -2.26 -4.70 -4.70
C ARG A 81 -3.41 -5.28 -5.53
N LYS A 82 -3.12 -6.15 -6.49
CA LYS A 82 -4.16 -6.82 -7.29
C LYS A 82 -5.06 -7.67 -6.41
N LEU A 83 -4.48 -8.55 -5.60
CA LEU A 83 -5.22 -9.43 -4.68
C LEU A 83 -6.05 -8.63 -3.67
N ILE A 84 -5.48 -7.58 -3.08
CA ILE A 84 -6.19 -6.69 -2.13
C ILE A 84 -7.39 -6.02 -2.79
N ARG A 85 -7.28 -5.62 -4.05
CA ARG A 85 -8.39 -5.00 -4.79
C ARG A 85 -9.51 -5.99 -5.08
N GLU A 86 -9.17 -7.22 -5.44
CA GLU A 86 -10.13 -8.30 -5.67
C GLU A 86 -10.91 -8.63 -4.40
N GLU A 87 -10.22 -8.78 -3.26
CA GLU A 87 -10.85 -9.07 -1.98
C GLU A 87 -11.74 -7.90 -1.50
N LYS A 88 -11.26 -6.66 -1.63
CA LYS A 88 -12.07 -5.46 -1.33
C LYS A 88 -13.32 -5.38 -2.22
N LYS A 89 -13.24 -5.82 -3.48
CA LYS A 89 -14.39 -5.84 -4.39
C LYS A 89 -15.41 -6.87 -3.90
N SER A 90 -14.98 -8.10 -3.62
CA SER A 90 -15.84 -9.16 -3.10
C SER A 90 -16.57 -8.73 -1.82
N LYS A 91 -15.87 -8.11 -0.86
CA LYS A 91 -16.50 -7.59 0.37
C LYS A 91 -17.54 -6.49 0.11
N ARG A 92 -17.30 -5.59 -0.84
CA ARG A 92 -18.29 -4.56 -1.20
C ARG A 92 -19.53 -5.17 -1.86
N GLU A 93 -19.35 -6.19 -2.69
CA GLU A 93 -20.46 -6.91 -3.32
C GLU A 93 -21.33 -7.62 -2.28
N ALA A 94 -20.70 -8.28 -1.30
CA ALA A 94 -21.43 -8.89 -0.18
C ALA A 94 -22.25 -7.85 0.61
N ILE A 95 -21.64 -6.70 0.95
CA ILE A 95 -22.36 -5.62 1.67
C ILE A 95 -23.54 -5.09 0.83
N GLY A 96 -23.34 -4.89 -0.46
CA GLY A 96 -24.40 -4.46 -1.38
C GLY A 96 -25.57 -5.45 -1.40
N PHE A 97 -25.27 -6.75 -1.45
CA PHE A 97 -26.28 -7.80 -1.39
C PHE A 97 -27.09 -7.77 -0.08
N TYR A 98 -26.42 -7.61 1.07
CA TYR A 98 -27.11 -7.46 2.35
C TYR A 98 -28.02 -6.24 2.38
N PHE A 99 -27.57 -5.10 1.84
CA PHE A 99 -28.40 -3.89 1.76
C PHE A 99 -29.68 -4.11 0.94
N THR A 100 -29.59 -4.82 -0.18
CA THR A 100 -30.76 -5.18 -0.99
C THR A 100 -31.73 -6.08 -0.24
N ILE A 101 -31.23 -7.08 0.52
CA ILE A 101 -32.09 -7.94 1.34
C ILE A 101 -32.82 -7.12 2.40
N PHE A 102 -32.12 -6.27 3.16
CA PHE A 102 -32.72 -5.49 4.23
C PHE A 102 -33.77 -4.51 3.70
N THR A 103 -33.48 -3.80 2.61
CA THR A 103 -34.42 -2.85 2.00
C THR A 103 -35.65 -3.55 1.45
N GLY A 104 -35.50 -4.73 0.83
CA GLY A 104 -36.62 -5.57 0.38
C GLY A 104 -37.51 -6.06 1.53
N LEU A 105 -36.91 -6.54 2.62
CA LEU A 105 -37.63 -6.98 3.82
C LEU A 105 -38.43 -5.85 4.47
N ILE A 106 -37.80 -4.69 4.67
CA ILE A 106 -38.45 -3.51 5.25
C ILE A 106 -39.63 -3.07 4.37
N GLY A 107 -39.41 -2.98 3.04
CA GLY A 107 -40.47 -2.62 2.10
C GLY A 107 -41.65 -3.60 2.12
N SER A 108 -41.37 -4.91 2.21
CA SER A 108 -42.40 -5.95 2.31
C SER A 108 -43.23 -5.83 3.59
N ILE A 109 -42.58 -5.61 4.74
CA ILE A 109 -43.25 -5.42 6.03
C ILE A 109 -44.15 -4.17 6.00
N ILE A 110 -43.64 -3.04 5.50
CA ILE A 110 -44.41 -1.79 5.37
C ILE A 110 -45.64 -2.00 4.48
N GLY A 111 -45.47 -2.68 3.34
CA GLY A 111 -46.56 -3.02 2.44
C GLY A 111 -47.64 -3.87 3.13
N LEU A 112 -47.23 -4.87 3.90
CA LEU A 112 -48.13 -5.79 4.61
C LEU A 112 -48.89 -5.08 5.75
N VAL A 113 -48.20 -4.26 6.55
CA VAL A 113 -48.82 -3.43 7.61
C VAL A 113 -49.83 -2.44 7.01
N SER A 114 -49.50 -1.81 5.87
CA SER A 114 -50.40 -0.88 5.18
C SER A 114 -51.72 -1.53 4.75
N VAL A 115 -51.67 -2.80 4.30
CA VAL A 115 -52.87 -3.56 3.93
C VAL A 115 -53.67 -3.99 5.16
N LEU A 116 -53.02 -4.42 6.24
CA LEU A 116 -53.69 -4.89 7.46
C LEU A 116 -54.23 -3.77 8.35
N ALA A 117 -53.65 -2.57 8.28
CA ALA A 117 -54.10 -1.40 9.04
C ALA A 117 -55.28 -0.65 8.37
N LYS A 118 -55.79 -1.20 7.26
CA LYS A 118 -56.98 -0.72 6.54
C LYS A 118 -58.18 -1.61 6.86
#